data_AF-A0A7W0K3G4-F1
#
_entry.id   AF-A0A7W0K3G4-F1
#
_cell.length_a   1.000
_cell.length_b   1.000
_cell.length_c   1.000
_cell.angle_alpha   90.00
_cell.angle_beta   90.00
_cell.angle_gamma   90.00
#
_symmetry.space_group_name_H-M   'P 1'
#
loop_
_entity.id
_entity.type
_entity.pdbx_description
1 polymer ?
#
loop_
_entity_poly.entity_id
_entity_poly.type
_entity_poly.pdbx_seq_one_letter_code
_entity_poly.pdbx_strand_id
1 'polypeptide(L)'
;MTGRIVVDDLRPRTPGSAHPAKSVVGTAVRVSADIFRDGHAILAARARWRTETEGKWRHAPMVDLGNDRWEAVIEPTALGLHTFVVEAWTDLFATWSRDVTLKHDAGQDIALELEEGAHILSERAAEVDAAGRKLLKAAATALRDA
;
A
#
# COMPACT_ATOMS: atom_id res chain seq x y z
N MET A 1 -17.42 -7.36 3.89
CA MET A 1 -16.64 -7.18 5.14
C MET A 1 -15.16 -7.18 4.76
N THR A 2 -14.46 -6.06 4.93
CA THR A 2 -12.99 -6.01 4.86
C THR A 2 -12.45 -6.85 6.02
N GLY A 3 -11.89 -8.03 5.71
CA GLY A 3 -11.24 -8.89 6.69
C GLY A 3 -10.11 -8.16 7.42
N ARG A 4 -9.78 -8.62 8.63
CA ARG A 4 -8.72 -8.02 9.45
C ARG A 4 -7.37 -8.30 8.79
N ILE A 5 -6.65 -7.24 8.40
CA ILE A 5 -5.27 -7.35 7.96
C ILE A 5 -4.38 -7.52 9.20
N VAL A 6 -3.54 -8.55 9.18
CA VAL A 6 -2.55 -8.82 10.22
C VAL A 6 -1.21 -8.23 9.75
N VAL A 7 -0.55 -7.52 10.66
CA VAL A 7 0.83 -7.05 10.51
C VAL A 7 1.58 -7.57 11.73
N ASP A 8 2.50 -8.49 11.51
CA ASP A 8 3.28 -9.15 12.57
C ASP A 8 4.78 -9.17 12.22
N ASP A 9 5.60 -9.65 13.15
CA ASP A 9 7.05 -9.77 13.03
C ASP A 9 7.76 -8.50 12.50
N LEU A 10 7.35 -7.31 12.96
CA LEU A 10 7.94 -6.05 12.54
C LEU A 10 9.45 -6.01 12.86
N ARG A 11 10.26 -5.64 11.84
CA ARG A 11 11.72 -5.49 11.91
C ARG A 11 12.15 -4.21 11.16
N PRO A 12 13.27 -3.58 11.55
CA PRO A 12 14.23 -4.03 12.55
C PRO A 12 13.70 -3.83 13.98
N ARG A 13 13.95 -4.81 14.86
CA ARG A 13 13.68 -4.72 16.30
C ARG A 13 14.86 -5.29 17.08
N THR A 14 15.12 -4.75 18.26
CA THR A 14 16.04 -5.39 19.21
C THR A 14 15.32 -6.53 19.95
N PRO A 15 16.05 -7.47 20.57
CA PRO A 15 15.47 -8.37 21.56
C PRO A 15 14.81 -7.57 22.69
N GLY A 16 13.50 -7.73 22.87
CA GLY A 16 12.69 -6.90 23.77
C GLY A 16 12.45 -5.47 23.24
N SER A 17 11.41 -4.80 23.77
CA SER A 17 11.03 -3.43 23.38
C SER A 17 11.82 -2.34 24.10
N ALA A 18 12.83 -2.69 24.91
CA ALA A 18 13.54 -1.76 25.78
C ALA A 18 14.52 -0.84 25.03
N HIS A 19 14.93 -1.20 23.82
CA HIS A 19 15.94 -0.47 23.07
C HIS A 19 15.52 -0.23 21.61
N PRO A 20 15.89 0.92 21.02
CA PRO A 20 15.62 1.16 19.61
C PRO A 20 16.60 0.37 18.73
N ALA A 21 16.15 0.02 17.53
CA ALA A 21 17.04 -0.37 16.45
C ALA A 21 17.99 0.80 16.10
N LYS A 22 19.18 0.48 15.60
CA LYS A 22 20.24 1.46 15.32
C LYS A 22 20.53 1.51 13.84
N SER A 23 20.81 2.71 13.34
CA SER A 23 21.32 2.96 11.99
C SER A 23 22.22 4.19 11.99
N VAL A 24 22.87 4.45 10.87
CA VAL A 24 23.69 5.65 10.61
C VAL A 24 22.96 6.52 9.58
N VAL A 25 23.13 7.84 9.71
CA VAL A 25 22.56 8.80 8.76
C VAL A 25 23.02 8.47 7.33
N GLY A 26 22.07 8.48 6.38
CA GLY A 26 22.31 8.14 4.98
C GLY A 26 22.49 6.65 4.69
N THR A 27 22.33 5.78 5.70
CA THR A 27 22.37 4.33 5.49
C THR A 27 20.96 3.79 5.28
N ALA A 28 20.78 3.04 4.19
CA ALA A 28 19.55 2.32 3.91
C ALA A 28 19.21 1.34 5.03
N VAL A 29 17.98 1.42 5.55
CA VAL A 29 17.43 0.53 6.55
C VAL A 29 16.32 -0.28 5.93
N ARG A 30 16.42 -1.61 6.01
CA ARG A 30 15.35 -2.52 5.57
C ARG A 30 14.32 -2.66 6.68
N VAL A 31 13.11 -2.21 6.40
CA VAL A 31 11.93 -2.43 7.24
C VAL A 31 11.17 -3.60 6.65
N SER A 32 10.83 -4.59 7.48
CA SER A 32 10.09 -5.76 7.04
C SER A 32 9.05 -6.18 8.05
N ALA A 33 7.97 -6.78 7.58
CA ALA A 33 6.90 -7.33 8.41
C ALA A 33 6.27 -8.53 7.71
N ASP A 34 5.61 -9.38 8.47
CA ASP A 34 4.73 -10.41 7.94
C ASP A 34 3.33 -9.80 7.81
N ILE A 35 2.77 -9.75 6.61
CA ILE A 35 1.51 -9.05 6.30
C ILE A 35 0.59 -9.96 5.50
N PHE A 36 -0.56 -10.27 6.07
CA PHE A 36 -1.53 -11.18 5.45
C PHE A 36 -2.96 -10.89 5.88
N ARG A 37 -3.92 -11.47 5.16
CA ARG A 37 -5.36 -11.43 5.47
C ARG A 37 -6.05 -12.70 4.96
N ASP A 38 -7.30 -12.89 5.37
CA ASP A 38 -8.18 -13.89 4.77
C ASP A 38 -8.62 -13.48 3.35
N GLY A 39 -8.85 -14.49 2.50
CA GLY A 39 -9.32 -14.33 1.13
C GLY A 39 -8.21 -14.08 0.10
N HIS A 40 -8.61 -13.71 -1.12
CA HIS A 40 -7.71 -13.59 -2.28
C HIS A 40 -7.53 -12.14 -2.76
N ALA A 41 -7.95 -11.16 -1.96
CA ALA A 41 -7.80 -9.76 -2.31
C ALA A 41 -6.32 -9.36 -2.27
N ILE A 42 -5.90 -8.51 -3.20
CA ILE A 42 -4.54 -8.00 -3.25
C ILE A 42 -4.32 -7.05 -2.07
N LEU A 43 -3.20 -7.22 -1.38
CA LEU A 43 -2.73 -6.31 -0.34
C LEU A 43 -1.74 -5.30 -0.92
N ALA A 44 -1.69 -4.14 -0.29
CA ALA A 44 -0.58 -3.21 -0.43
C ALA A 44 -0.15 -2.74 0.96
N ALA A 45 1.13 -2.40 1.08
CA ALA A 45 1.71 -1.94 2.33
C ALA A 45 2.76 -0.86 2.09
N ARG A 46 3.02 -0.06 3.14
CA ARG A 46 4.09 0.93 3.15
C ARG A 46 4.73 1.03 4.53
N ALA A 47 6.03 1.29 4.55
CA ALA A 47 6.71 1.77 5.74
C ALA A 47 6.60 3.30 5.76
N ARG A 48 6.25 3.87 6.91
CA ARG A 48 6.32 5.31 7.17
C ARG A 48 7.35 5.56 8.25
N TRP A 49 8.13 6.63 8.11
CA TRP A 49 9.08 7.03 9.14
C TRP A 49 9.15 8.55 9.28
N ARG A 50 9.60 9.00 10.45
CA ARG A 50 9.91 10.39 10.76
C ARG A 50 10.94 10.45 11.88
N THR A 51 11.64 11.58 11.98
CA THR A 51 12.37 11.91 13.21
C THR A 51 11.37 12.32 14.28
N GLU A 52 11.73 12.26 15.56
CA GLU A 52 10.86 12.81 16.62
C GLU A 52 10.74 14.34 16.57
N THR A 53 11.74 15.01 15.99
CA THR A 53 11.78 16.46 15.85
C THR A 53 11.03 16.96 14.62
N GLU A 54 10.99 16.20 13.52
CA GLU A 54 10.21 16.49 12.31
C GLU A 54 8.83 15.82 12.43
N GLY A 55 7.78 16.63 12.53
CA GLY A 55 6.41 16.10 12.52
C GLY A 55 5.99 15.46 11.18
N LYS A 56 6.76 15.66 10.11
CA LYS A 56 6.43 15.24 8.74
C LYS A 56 6.82 13.78 8.49
N TRP A 57 5.81 12.97 8.18
CA TRP A 57 6.01 11.59 7.77
C TRP A 57 6.56 11.49 6.34
N ARG A 58 7.55 10.61 6.18
CA ARG A 58 8.01 10.07 4.90
C ARG A 58 7.46 8.66 4.74
N HIS A 59 7.43 8.14 3.52
CA HIS A 59 6.96 6.78 3.27
C HIS A 59 7.70 6.13 2.11
N ALA A 60 7.76 4.80 2.15
CA ALA A 60 8.28 3.95 1.10
C ALA A 60 7.32 2.77 0.91
N PRO A 61 6.94 2.43 -0.33
CA PRO A 61 6.11 1.26 -0.59
C PRO A 61 6.85 0.00 -0.16
N MET A 62 6.11 -0.97 0.38
CA MET A 62 6.63 -2.31 0.67
C MET A 62 6.35 -3.23 -0.52
N VAL A 63 7.28 -4.15 -0.76
CA VAL A 63 7.19 -5.19 -1.78
C VAL A 63 6.95 -6.53 -1.10
N ASP A 64 6.04 -7.32 -1.65
CA ASP A 64 5.81 -8.71 -1.26
C ASP A 64 6.97 -9.59 -1.76
N LEU A 65 7.64 -10.27 -0.85
CA LEU A 65 8.75 -11.20 -1.11
C LEU A 65 8.29 -12.66 -1.10
N GLY A 66 6.99 -12.92 -0.92
CA GLY A 66 6.39 -14.25 -0.77
C GLY A 66 6.38 -14.74 0.68
N ASN A 67 5.56 -15.77 0.93
CA ASN A 67 5.34 -16.34 2.27
C ASN A 67 4.98 -15.25 3.31
N ASP A 68 4.07 -14.36 2.91
CA ASP A 68 3.57 -13.22 3.69
C ASP A 68 4.64 -12.20 4.09
N ARG A 69 5.87 -12.30 3.57
CA ARG A 69 6.98 -11.41 3.95
C ARG A 69 7.00 -10.16 3.09
N TRP A 70 6.93 -8.99 3.70
CA TRP A 70 7.01 -7.70 3.02
C TRP A 70 8.26 -6.90 3.41
N GLU A 71 8.82 -6.14 2.49
CA GLU A 71 9.99 -5.28 2.74
C GLU A 71 9.87 -3.90 2.08
N ALA A 72 10.27 -2.85 2.79
CA ALA A 72 10.57 -1.53 2.26
C ALA A 72 11.98 -1.10 2.68
N VAL A 73 12.59 -0.23 1.89
CA VAL A 73 13.84 0.45 2.24
C VAL A 73 13.52 1.89 2.64
N ILE A 74 13.96 2.28 3.83
CA ILE A 74 13.89 3.67 4.30
C ILE A 74 15.31 4.22 4.48
N GLU A 75 15.47 5.53 4.37
CA GLU A 75 16.76 6.20 4.54
C GLU A 75 16.63 7.36 5.53
N PRO A 76 17.07 7.18 6.79
CA PRO A 76 17.16 8.25 7.76
C PRO A 76 18.21 9.29 7.36
N THR A 77 17.79 10.53 7.09
CA THR A 77 18.68 11.61 6.62
C THR A 77 19.11 12.59 7.71
N ALA A 78 18.72 12.35 8.96
CA ALA A 78 19.00 13.24 10.09
C ALA A 78 19.38 12.45 11.35
N LEU A 79 20.21 13.07 12.20
CA LEU A 79 20.55 12.52 13.52
C LEU A 79 19.36 12.59 14.48
N GLY A 80 19.35 11.69 15.46
CA GLY A 80 18.35 11.65 16.54
C GLY A 80 17.49 10.39 16.49
N LEU A 81 16.44 10.37 17.31
CA LEU A 81 15.51 9.26 17.37
C LEU A 81 14.52 9.34 16.20
N HIS A 82 14.31 8.21 15.55
CA HIS A 82 13.32 8.03 14.50
C HIS A 82 12.29 7.01 14.94
N THR A 83 11.06 7.22 14.49
CA THR A 83 9.98 6.24 14.64
C THR A 83 9.53 5.82 13.26
N PHE A 84 9.27 4.52 13.10
CA PHE A 84 8.65 3.99 11.90
C PHE A 84 7.42 3.16 12.24
N VAL A 85 6.51 3.07 11.29
CA VAL A 85 5.31 2.22 11.34
C VAL A 85 5.12 1.54 9.99
N VAL A 86 4.46 0.39 10.00
CA VAL A 86 3.97 -0.28 8.79
C VAL A 86 2.47 -0.12 8.73
N GLU A 87 1.98 0.32 7.57
CA GLU A 87 0.56 0.37 7.26
C GLU A 87 0.29 -0.59 6.12
N ALA A 88 -0.80 -1.36 6.24
CA ALA A 88 -1.26 -2.28 5.22
C ALA A 88 -2.75 -2.08 4.98
N TRP A 89 -3.17 -2.22 3.72
CA TRP A 89 -4.56 -2.09 3.31
C TRP A 89 -4.86 -3.08 2.19
N THR A 90 -6.15 -3.34 1.98
CA THR A 90 -6.60 -4.05 0.78
C THR A 90 -6.56 -3.08 -0.38
N ASP A 91 -5.81 -3.42 -1.41
CA ASP A 91 -5.78 -2.64 -2.64
C ASP A 91 -6.99 -3.02 -3.51
N LEU A 92 -8.08 -2.26 -3.34
CA LEU A 92 -9.33 -2.49 -4.06
C LEU A 92 -9.15 -2.35 -5.57
N PHE A 93 -8.34 -1.39 -6.01
CA PHE A 93 -8.11 -1.17 -7.43
C PHE A 93 -7.28 -2.28 -8.03
N ALA A 94 -6.18 -2.69 -7.39
CA ALA A 94 -5.35 -3.79 -7.89
C ALA A 94 -6.15 -5.11 -7.90
N THR A 95 -6.98 -5.35 -6.87
CA THR A 95 -7.85 -6.54 -6.82
C THR A 95 -8.83 -6.54 -7.98
N TRP A 96 -9.58 -5.44 -8.17
CA TRP A 96 -10.51 -5.28 -9.28
C TRP A 96 -9.80 -5.45 -10.64
N SER A 97 -8.67 -4.76 -10.84
CA SER A 97 -7.95 -4.79 -12.10
C SER A 97 -7.48 -6.19 -12.46
N ARG A 98 -6.98 -6.97 -11.49
CA ARG A 98 -6.62 -8.38 -11.72
C ARG A 98 -7.84 -9.19 -12.15
N ASP A 99 -8.93 -9.07 -11.40
CA ASP A 99 -10.10 -9.92 -11.57
C ASP A 99 -10.83 -9.63 -12.90
N VAL A 100 -10.99 -8.35 -13.27
CA VAL A 100 -11.60 -7.96 -14.56
C VAL A 100 -10.75 -8.38 -15.75
N THR A 101 -9.42 -8.28 -15.67
CA THR A 101 -8.52 -8.76 -16.74
C THR A 101 -8.67 -10.26 -16.94
N LEU A 102 -8.68 -11.05 -15.87
CA LEU A 102 -8.86 -12.50 -15.98
C LEU A 102 -10.21 -12.88 -16.61
N LYS A 103 -11.29 -12.17 -16.26
CA LYS A 103 -12.63 -12.40 -16.83
C LYS A 103 -12.72 -11.98 -18.30
N HIS A 104 -12.16 -10.83 -18.64
CA HIS A 104 -12.05 -10.32 -20.01
C HIS A 104 -11.31 -11.33 -20.91
N ASP A 105 -10.16 -11.81 -20.46
CA ASP A 105 -9.33 -12.75 -21.22
C ASP A 105 -10.01 -14.12 -21.39
N ALA A 106 -10.93 -14.46 -20.48
CA ALA A 106 -11.80 -15.63 -20.60
C ALA A 106 -13.03 -15.40 -21.50
N GLY A 107 -13.19 -14.21 -22.10
CA GLY A 107 -14.33 -13.85 -22.95
C GLY A 107 -15.65 -13.76 -22.19
N GLN A 108 -15.61 -13.50 -20.88
CA GLN A 108 -16.81 -13.33 -20.08
C GLN A 108 -17.40 -11.92 -20.25
N ASP A 109 -18.70 -11.78 -20.01
CA ASP A 109 -19.31 -10.46 -19.88
C ASP A 109 -18.79 -9.77 -18.62
N ILE A 110 -18.25 -8.56 -18.79
CA ILE A 110 -17.61 -7.76 -17.75
C ILE A 110 -18.31 -6.43 -17.51
N ALA A 111 -19.52 -6.23 -18.03
CA ALA A 111 -20.22 -4.94 -17.92
C ALA A 111 -20.38 -4.48 -16.45
N LEU A 112 -20.62 -5.42 -15.52
CA LEU A 112 -20.73 -5.13 -14.10
C LEU A 112 -19.38 -4.69 -13.52
N GLU A 113 -18.31 -5.42 -13.83
CA GLU A 113 -16.96 -5.14 -13.35
C GLU A 113 -16.46 -3.79 -13.87
N LEU A 114 -16.79 -3.40 -15.10
CA LEU A 114 -16.45 -2.08 -15.63
C LEU A 114 -17.14 -0.95 -14.83
N GLU A 115 -18.41 -1.12 -14.47
CA GLU A 115 -19.11 -0.14 -13.60
C GLU A 115 -18.49 -0.11 -12.19
N GLU A 116 -18.15 -1.26 -11.60
CA GLU A 116 -17.42 -1.31 -10.31
C GLU A 116 -16.10 -0.54 -10.38
N GLY A 117 -15.34 -0.71 -11.47
CA GLY A 117 -14.12 0.05 -11.73
C GLY A 117 -14.36 1.55 -11.82
N ALA A 118 -15.41 1.96 -12.54
CA ALA A 118 -15.79 3.36 -12.64
C ALA A 118 -16.13 3.96 -11.27
N HIS A 119 -16.79 3.20 -10.38
CA HIS A 119 -17.05 3.61 -9.00
C HIS A 119 -15.75 3.79 -8.20
N ILE A 120 -14.85 2.81 -8.23
CA ILE A 120 -13.55 2.87 -7.53
C ILE A 120 -12.78 4.14 -7.93
N LEU A 121 -12.68 4.42 -9.23
CA LEU A 121 -11.98 5.59 -9.75
C LEU A 121 -12.68 6.90 -9.37
N SER A 122 -14.01 6.92 -9.39
CA SER A 122 -14.81 8.10 -9.04
C SER A 122 -14.64 8.49 -7.57
N GLU A 123 -14.62 7.52 -6.66
CA GLU A 123 -14.38 7.76 -5.24
C GLU A 123 -12.98 8.32 -4.98
N ARG A 124 -11.95 7.71 -5.59
CA ARG A 124 -10.56 8.18 -5.42
C ARG A 124 -10.32 9.58 -6.00
N ALA A 125 -11.10 9.99 -7.02
CA ALA A 125 -10.98 11.32 -7.62
C ALA A 125 -11.19 12.49 -6.62
N ALA A 126 -11.89 12.25 -5.51
CA ALA A 126 -12.10 13.24 -4.46
C ALA A 126 -10.83 13.53 -3.62
N GLU A 127 -9.87 12.61 -3.59
CA GLU A 127 -8.72 12.64 -2.68
C GLU A 127 -7.40 13.03 -3.37
N VAL A 128 -7.43 13.22 -4.68
CA VAL A 128 -6.26 13.58 -5.50
C VAL A 128 -6.30 15.06 -5.91
N ASP A 129 -5.16 15.55 -6.40
CA ASP A 129 -5.03 16.89 -6.95
C ASP A 129 -5.89 17.10 -8.21
N ALA A 130 -5.89 18.32 -8.75
CA ALA A 130 -6.74 18.66 -9.88
C ALA A 130 -6.41 17.86 -11.16
N ALA A 131 -5.13 17.57 -11.39
CA ALA A 131 -4.69 16.81 -12.56
C ALA A 131 -5.11 15.34 -12.44
N GLY A 132 -4.83 14.71 -11.29
CA GLY A 132 -5.26 13.35 -10.99
C GLY A 132 -6.78 13.21 -11.02
N ARG A 133 -7.52 14.18 -10.47
CA ARG A 133 -8.99 14.16 -10.48
C ARG A 133 -9.55 14.16 -11.88
N LYS A 134 -8.99 14.98 -12.78
CA LYS A 134 -9.41 15.03 -14.19
C LYS A 134 -9.14 13.67 -14.86
N LEU A 135 -7.96 13.09 -14.63
CA LEU A 135 -7.59 11.79 -15.17
C LEU A 135 -8.52 10.67 -14.70
N LEU A 136 -8.74 10.55 -13.38
CA LEU A 136 -9.58 9.50 -12.80
C LEU A 136 -11.04 9.60 -13.26
N LYS A 137 -11.58 10.82 -13.38
CA LYS A 137 -12.94 11.02 -13.91
C LYS A 137 -13.05 10.63 -15.38
N ALA A 138 -12.08 10.99 -16.21
CA ALA A 138 -12.06 10.61 -17.62
C ALA A 138 -11.97 9.08 -17.79
N ALA A 139 -11.12 8.42 -17.00
CA ALA A 139 -11.02 6.97 -16.99
C ALA A 139 -12.32 6.29 -16.52
N ALA A 140 -12.98 6.82 -15.49
CA ALA A 140 -14.28 6.31 -15.04
C ALA A 140 -15.37 6.45 -16.11
N THR A 141 -15.41 7.55 -16.86
CA THR A 141 -16.32 7.69 -18.01
C THR A 141 -16.00 6.67 -19.10
N ALA A 142 -14.72 6.50 -19.45
CA ALA A 142 -14.32 5.54 -20.48
C ALA A 142 -14.70 4.10 -20.12
N LEU A 143 -14.65 3.72 -18.84
CA LEU A 143 -15.10 2.40 -18.40
C LEU A 143 -16.61 2.19 -18.57
N ARG A 144 -17.43 3.24 -18.44
CA ARG A 144 -18.88 3.16 -18.60
C ARG A 144 -19.34 3.14 -20.07
N ASP A 145 -18.50 3.68 -20.94
CA ASP A 145 -18.78 3.80 -22.38
C ASP A 145 -18.22 2.62 -23.21
N ALA A 146 -17.51 1.69 -22.56
CA ALA A 146 -16.90 0.51 -23.19
C ALA A 146 -17.92 -0.61 -23.43
#